data_AF-A0A239F282-F1
#
_entry.id   AF-A0A239F282-F1
#
_cell.length_a   1.000
_cell.length_b   1.000
_cell.length_c   1.000
_cell.angle_alpha   90.00
_cell.angle_beta   90.00
_cell.angle_gamma   90.00
#
_symmetry.space_group_name_H-M   'P 1'
#
loop_
_entity.id
_entity.type
_entity.pdbx_description
1 polymer ?
#
loop_
_entity_poly.entity_id
_entity_poly.type
_entity_poly.pdbx_seq_one_letter_code
_entity_poly.pdbx_strand_id
1 'polypeptide(L)'
;MKADQAELVSSYADGTIGVTIKYGKSYEDTWAVFRGTVAQVRALIIDYFGFESKGVTGLSLSDLVVNATNLAHGKGNIAAILDARIIPSDAPPSAPESAPADDPWAAASASQPEQKTENGSAWILGEIEKQSTLDDLKKLWAANQAMFADAAVMAAYKARGRALKSA
;
A
#
# COMPACT_ATOMS: atom_id res chain seq x y z
N MET A 1 -25.57 -28.79 -17.69
CA MET A 1 -25.54 -27.54 -16.89
C MET A 1 -25.09 -26.44 -17.82
N LYS A 2 -25.92 -25.42 -18.06
CA LYS A 2 -25.47 -24.25 -18.84
C LYS A 2 -24.49 -23.48 -17.97
N ALA A 3 -23.29 -23.27 -18.49
CA ALA A 3 -22.35 -22.31 -17.94
C ALA A 3 -23.08 -20.97 -17.83
N ASP A 4 -23.40 -20.59 -16.61
CA ASP A 4 -23.94 -19.28 -16.28
C ASP A 4 -22.94 -18.27 -16.82
N GLN A 5 -23.33 -17.49 -17.82
CA GLN A 5 -22.45 -16.45 -18.32
C GLN A 5 -22.18 -15.55 -17.12
N ALA A 6 -20.90 -15.27 -16.86
CA ALA A 6 -20.50 -14.28 -15.87
C ALA A 6 -21.00 -12.91 -16.33
N GLU A 7 -22.27 -12.61 -16.08
CA GLU A 7 -22.82 -11.29 -16.21
C GLU A 7 -22.04 -10.39 -15.26
N LEU A 8 -21.43 -9.35 -15.85
CA LEU A 8 -20.54 -8.42 -15.14
C LEU A 8 -21.30 -7.70 -14.02
N VAL A 9 -22.57 -7.38 -14.28
CA VAL A 9 -23.51 -6.85 -13.31
C VAL A 9 -24.91 -7.42 -13.60
N SER A 10 -25.56 -8.00 -12.59
CA SER A 10 -26.94 -8.51 -12.68
C SER A 10 -27.80 -7.86 -11.59
N SER A 11 -29.05 -7.52 -11.90
CA SER A 11 -30.05 -7.11 -10.91
C SER A 11 -31.05 -8.24 -10.66
N TYR A 12 -31.34 -8.53 -9.41
CA TYR A 12 -32.26 -9.61 -9.00
C TYR A 12 -33.64 -9.08 -8.63
N ALA A 13 -34.65 -9.95 -8.64
CA ALA A 13 -36.05 -9.60 -8.37
C ALA A 13 -36.29 -9.07 -6.94
N ASP A 14 -35.36 -9.36 -6.01
CA ASP A 14 -35.35 -8.84 -4.64
C ASP A 14 -34.68 -7.46 -4.50
N GLY A 15 -34.27 -6.84 -5.62
CA GLY A 15 -33.60 -5.54 -5.64
C GLY A 15 -32.11 -5.61 -5.30
N THR A 16 -31.54 -6.80 -5.12
CA THR A 16 -30.09 -6.98 -4.95
C THR A 16 -29.37 -6.92 -6.29
N ILE A 17 -28.07 -6.67 -6.23
CA ILE A 17 -27.17 -6.69 -7.38
C ILE A 17 -26.11 -7.79 -7.21
N GLY A 18 -25.70 -8.36 -8.34
CA GLY A 18 -24.54 -9.22 -8.47
C GLY A 18 -23.46 -8.50 -9.27
N VAL A 19 -22.21 -8.55 -8.81
CA VAL A 19 -21.05 -8.03 -9.54
C VAL A 19 -20.03 -9.15 -9.68
N THR A 20 -19.57 -9.40 -10.91
CA THR A 20 -18.55 -10.40 -11.20
C THR A 20 -17.27 -9.72 -11.67
N ILE A 21 -16.15 -9.99 -11.00
CA ILE A 21 -14.83 -9.46 -11.36
C ILE A 21 -13.93 -10.64 -11.76
N LYS A 22 -13.51 -10.64 -13.03
CA LYS A 22 -12.60 -11.66 -13.58
C LYS A 22 -11.14 -11.25 -13.43
N TYR A 23 -10.27 -12.22 -13.23
CA TYR A 23 -8.82 -12.01 -13.09
C TYR A 23 -8.09 -12.15 -14.43
N GLY A 24 -8.78 -12.64 -15.46
CA GLY A 24 -8.26 -12.70 -16.82
C GLY A 24 -9.39 -12.77 -17.86
N LYS A 25 -9.01 -13.06 -19.11
CA LYS A 25 -9.89 -13.02 -20.28
C LYS A 25 -10.45 -14.39 -20.68
N SER A 26 -9.82 -15.46 -20.22
CA SER A 26 -10.16 -16.84 -20.54
C SER A 26 -11.33 -17.32 -19.68
N TYR A 27 -11.98 -18.38 -20.14
CA TYR A 27 -13.07 -19.00 -19.39
C TYR A 27 -12.58 -19.74 -18.14
N GLU A 28 -11.34 -20.27 -18.19
CA GLU A 28 -10.71 -20.98 -17.08
C GLU A 28 -10.06 -20.04 -16.04
N ASP A 29 -10.01 -18.73 -16.33
CA ASP A 29 -9.43 -17.76 -15.41
C ASP A 29 -10.33 -17.62 -14.18
N THR A 30 -9.73 -17.39 -13.02
CA THR A 30 -10.50 -17.22 -11.78
C THR A 30 -11.32 -15.93 -11.78
N TRP A 31 -12.41 -15.91 -11.01
CA TRP A 31 -13.25 -14.74 -10.80
C TRP A 31 -13.81 -14.70 -9.38
N ALA A 32 -14.15 -13.50 -8.93
CA ALA A 32 -14.87 -13.25 -7.70
C ALA A 32 -16.29 -12.75 -8.01
N VAL A 33 -17.28 -13.20 -7.23
CA VAL A 33 -18.68 -12.77 -7.36
C VAL A 33 -19.15 -12.18 -6.04
N PHE A 34 -19.73 -10.99 -6.09
CA PHE A 34 -20.28 -10.27 -4.95
C PHE A 34 -21.78 -10.11 -5.15
N ARG A 35 -22.58 -10.42 -4.13
CA ARG A 35 -24.05 -10.27 -4.19
C ARG A 35 -24.59 -9.57 -2.95
N GLY A 36 -25.58 -8.71 -3.15
CA GLY A 36 -26.28 -8.03 -2.08
C GLY A 36 -26.82 -6.67 -2.51
N THR A 37 -27.15 -5.83 -1.54
CA THR A 37 -27.47 -4.42 -1.81
C THR A 37 -26.24 -3.67 -2.36
N VAL A 38 -26.46 -2.54 -3.02
CA VAL A 38 -25.39 -1.66 -3.53
C VAL A 38 -24.36 -1.33 -2.46
N ALA A 39 -24.82 -0.99 -1.24
CA ALA A 39 -23.95 -0.67 -0.11
C ALA A 39 -23.12 -1.87 0.36
N GLN A 40 -23.74 -3.06 0.43
CA GLN A 40 -23.04 -4.29 0.80
C GLN A 40 -22.00 -4.68 -0.25
N VAL A 41 -22.37 -4.69 -1.54
CA VAL A 41 -21.43 -5.03 -2.62
C VAL A 41 -20.27 -4.04 -2.65
N ARG A 42 -20.52 -2.75 -2.42
CA ARG A 42 -19.45 -1.76 -2.27
C ARG A 42 -18.50 -2.12 -1.14
N ALA A 43 -19.02 -2.38 0.06
CA ALA A 43 -18.19 -2.72 1.22
C ALA A 43 -17.37 -4.01 0.98
N LEU A 44 -18.00 -5.04 0.39
CA LEU A 44 -17.35 -6.30 0.04
C LEU A 44 -16.21 -6.10 -0.96
N ILE A 45 -16.40 -5.28 -2.00
CA ILE A 45 -15.34 -5.00 -2.98
C ILE A 45 -14.17 -4.25 -2.34
N ILE A 46 -14.44 -3.27 -1.46
CA ILE A 46 -13.41 -2.51 -0.75
C ILE A 46 -12.55 -3.45 0.10
N ASP A 47 -13.20 -4.27 0.92
CA ASP A 47 -12.54 -5.23 1.81
C ASP A 47 -11.74 -6.29 1.03
N TYR A 48 -12.40 -6.95 0.07
CA TYR A 48 -11.80 -8.05 -0.69
C TYR A 48 -10.59 -7.64 -1.53
N PHE A 49 -10.62 -6.43 -2.12
CA PHE A 49 -9.50 -5.94 -2.92
C PHE A 49 -8.47 -5.11 -2.13
N GLY A 50 -8.73 -4.86 -0.83
CA GLY A 50 -7.82 -4.12 0.04
C GLY A 50 -7.75 -2.62 -0.28
N PHE A 51 -8.85 -2.02 -0.73
CA PHE A 51 -8.89 -0.57 -0.95
C PHE A 51 -9.00 0.18 0.38
N GLU A 52 -8.22 1.24 0.55
CA GLU A 52 -8.40 2.15 1.68
C GLU A 52 -9.73 2.89 1.54
N SER A 53 -10.59 2.78 2.56
CA SER A 53 -11.94 3.36 2.54
C SER A 53 -11.95 4.86 2.24
N LYS A 54 -10.96 5.63 2.75
CA LYS A 54 -10.80 7.07 2.50
C LYS A 54 -10.43 7.39 1.04
N GLY A 55 -9.69 6.50 0.37
CA GLY A 55 -9.25 6.68 -1.01
C GLY A 55 -10.37 6.44 -2.03
N VAL A 56 -11.45 5.74 -1.63
CA VAL A 56 -12.54 5.35 -2.53
C VAL A 56 -13.90 5.90 -2.12
N THR A 57 -14.00 6.64 -1.01
CA THR A 57 -15.27 7.20 -0.51
C THR A 57 -16.02 8.07 -1.53
N GLY A 58 -15.32 8.76 -2.43
CA GLY A 58 -15.92 9.60 -3.47
C GLY A 58 -16.30 8.87 -4.78
N LEU A 59 -15.91 7.60 -4.93
CA LEU A 59 -16.15 6.86 -6.17
C LEU A 59 -17.58 6.35 -6.25
N SER A 60 -18.15 6.32 -7.46
CA SER A 60 -19.37 5.55 -7.71
C SER A 60 -19.09 4.04 -7.58
N LEU A 61 -20.13 3.21 -7.48
CA LEU A 61 -19.93 1.75 -7.51
C LEU A 61 -19.31 1.30 -8.84
N SER A 62 -19.70 1.89 -9.97
CA SER A 62 -19.12 1.55 -11.27
C SER A 62 -17.63 1.85 -11.34
N ASP A 63 -17.19 3.00 -10.83
CA ASP A 63 -15.75 3.35 -10.82
C ASP A 63 -14.96 2.40 -9.92
N LEU A 64 -15.56 2.03 -8.77
CA LEU A 64 -14.96 1.06 -7.87
C LEU A 64 -14.81 -0.32 -8.54
N VAL A 65 -15.82 -0.77 -9.31
CA VAL A 65 -15.77 -2.03 -10.06
C VAL A 65 -14.69 -2.00 -11.15
N VAL A 66 -14.54 -0.87 -11.86
CA VAL A 66 -13.47 -0.69 -12.85
C VAL A 66 -12.09 -0.77 -12.19
N ASN A 67 -11.90 -0.06 -11.08
CA ASN A 67 -10.63 -0.10 -10.34
C ASN A 67 -10.32 -1.52 -9.83
N ALA A 68 -11.31 -2.23 -9.30
CA ALA A 68 -11.16 -3.61 -8.84
C ALA A 68 -10.83 -4.56 -10.00
N THR A 69 -11.44 -4.38 -11.17
CA THR A 69 -11.16 -5.18 -12.37
C THR A 69 -9.74 -4.96 -12.88
N ASN A 70 -9.28 -3.70 -12.93
CA ASN A 70 -7.92 -3.38 -13.34
C ASN A 70 -6.89 -3.99 -12.38
N LEU A 71 -7.16 -3.94 -11.08
CA LEU A 71 -6.32 -4.58 -10.07
C LEU A 71 -6.31 -6.11 -10.22
N ALA A 72 -7.46 -6.74 -10.48
CA ALA A 72 -7.57 -8.18 -10.70
C ALA A 72 -6.75 -8.64 -11.92
N HIS A 73 -6.91 -7.96 -13.06
CA HIS A 73 -6.12 -8.24 -14.26
C HIS A 73 -4.62 -8.00 -14.05
N GLY A 74 -4.24 -6.93 -13.34
CA GLY A 74 -2.85 -6.66 -12.99
C GLY A 74 -2.23 -7.81 -12.18
N LYS A 75 -2.94 -8.25 -11.13
CA LYS A 75 -2.51 -9.40 -10.30
C LYS A 75 -2.40 -10.69 -11.13
N GLY A 76 -3.41 -10.98 -11.96
CA GLY A 76 -3.43 -12.16 -12.83
C GLY A 76 -2.25 -12.17 -13.80
N ASN A 77 -1.99 -11.05 -14.48
CA ASN A 77 -0.89 -10.92 -15.43
C ASN A 77 0.49 -11.08 -14.76
N ILE A 78 0.71 -10.44 -13.61
CA ILE A 78 1.98 -10.53 -12.88
C ILE A 78 2.24 -11.97 -12.43
N ALA A 79 1.23 -12.64 -11.85
CA ALA A 79 1.34 -14.03 -11.45
C ALA A 79 1.62 -14.96 -12.64
N ALA A 80 0.90 -14.78 -13.76
CA ALA A 80 1.02 -15.67 -14.93
C ALA A 80 2.32 -15.46 -15.72
N ILE A 81 2.81 -14.22 -15.85
CA ILE A 81 3.98 -13.90 -16.69
C ILE A 81 5.29 -14.07 -15.92
N LEU A 82 5.30 -13.74 -14.63
CA LEU A 82 6.53 -13.67 -13.83
C LEU A 82 6.62 -14.79 -12.77
N ASP A 83 5.68 -15.74 -12.75
CA ASP A 83 5.52 -16.74 -11.68
C ASP A 83 5.51 -16.13 -10.27
N ALA A 84 5.02 -14.88 -10.19
CA ALA A 84 5.02 -14.12 -8.95
C ALA A 84 3.98 -14.67 -7.97
N ARG A 85 4.32 -14.63 -6.69
CA ARG A 85 3.44 -15.08 -5.60
C ARG A 85 3.15 -13.94 -4.63
N ILE A 86 1.94 -13.94 -4.08
CA ILE A 86 1.52 -12.95 -3.08
C ILE A 86 2.21 -13.29 -1.75
N ILE A 87 2.95 -12.33 -1.18
CA ILE A 87 3.55 -12.43 0.14
C ILE A 87 2.68 -11.63 1.13
N PRO A 88 2.24 -12.21 2.25
CA PRO A 88 1.51 -11.48 3.29
C PRO A 88 2.36 -10.33 3.85
N SER A 89 1.76 -9.16 4.06
CA SER A 89 2.46 -7.98 4.59
C SER A 89 2.96 -8.16 6.04
N ASP A 90 2.36 -9.08 6.80
CA ASP A 90 2.79 -9.46 8.15
C ASP A 90 3.72 -10.69 8.18
N ALA A 91 4.15 -11.18 7.01
CA ALA A 91 5.18 -12.21 7.00
C ALA A 91 6.47 -11.61 7.60
N PRO A 92 7.07 -12.24 8.62
CA PRO A 92 8.40 -11.84 9.06
C PRO A 92 9.31 -11.86 7.84
N PRO A 93 10.20 -10.86 7.68
CA PRO A 93 11.09 -10.82 6.53
C PRO A 93 11.83 -12.16 6.50
N SER A 94 11.57 -12.95 5.46
CA SER A 94 12.29 -14.19 5.22
C SER A 94 13.77 -13.81 5.29
N ALA A 95 14.50 -14.43 6.23
CA ALA A 95 15.93 -14.25 6.32
C ALA A 95 16.49 -14.44 4.90
N PRO A 96 17.31 -13.50 4.39
CA PRO A 96 17.81 -13.59 3.03
C PRO A 96 18.48 -14.94 2.87
N GLU A 97 17.92 -15.76 1.99
CA GLU A 97 18.56 -16.99 1.54
C GLU A 97 19.93 -16.56 1.02
N SER A 98 20.98 -17.02 1.71
CA SER A 98 22.35 -16.52 1.54
C SER A 98 22.67 -16.34 0.05
N ALA A 99 22.75 -15.10 -0.40
CA ALA A 99 23.07 -14.81 -1.79
C ALA A 99 24.39 -15.52 -2.13
N PRO A 100 24.51 -16.18 -3.30
CA PRO A 100 25.78 -16.71 -3.76
C PRO A 100 26.82 -15.59 -3.69
N ALA A 101 28.01 -15.88 -3.16
CA ALA A 101 29.03 -14.88 -2.83
C ALA A 101 29.56 -14.05 -4.04
N ASP A 102 29.11 -14.35 -5.26
CA ASP A 102 29.56 -13.76 -6.52
C ASP A 102 28.41 -13.15 -7.37
N ASP A 103 27.26 -12.80 -6.78
CA ASP A 103 26.21 -12.11 -7.53
C ASP A 103 26.51 -10.60 -7.69
N PRO A 104 26.80 -10.09 -8.90
CA PRO A 104 27.00 -8.66 -9.16
C PRO A 104 25.76 -7.79 -8.88
N TRP A 105 24.58 -8.40 -8.69
CA TRP A 105 23.33 -7.72 -8.30
C TRP A 105 23.08 -7.62 -6.79
N ALA A 106 23.91 -8.26 -5.96
CA ALA A 106 23.76 -8.19 -4.49
C ALA A 106 23.87 -6.75 -3.95
N ALA A 107 24.67 -5.89 -4.59
CA ALA A 107 24.81 -4.48 -4.22
C ALA A 107 23.58 -3.62 -4.58
N ALA A 108 22.76 -4.03 -5.55
CA ALA A 108 21.59 -3.27 -5.99
C ALA A 108 20.35 -3.55 -5.11
N SER A 109 20.28 -4.70 -4.45
CA SER A 109 19.20 -5.03 -3.51
C SER A 109 19.27 -4.26 -2.17
N ALA A 110 20.34 -3.49 -1.94
CA ALA A 110 20.43 -2.58 -0.80
C ALA A 110 19.62 -1.28 -0.97
N SER A 111 19.06 -1.04 -2.17
CA SER A 111 18.11 0.06 -2.40
C SER A 111 16.68 -0.43 -2.16
N GLN A 112 16.41 -0.85 -0.93
CA GLN A 112 15.05 -1.06 -0.46
C GLN A 112 14.32 0.31 -0.55
N PRO A 113 13.16 0.41 -1.22
CA PRO A 113 12.35 1.61 -1.07
C PRO A 113 12.00 1.72 0.41
N GLU A 114 12.52 2.76 1.06
CA GLU A 114 12.27 3.04 2.47
C GLU A 114 10.78 2.90 2.73
N GLN A 115 10.46 2.04 3.71
CA GLN A 115 9.13 1.91 4.25
C GLN A 115 8.58 3.31 4.45
N LYS A 116 7.54 3.64 3.68
CA LYS A 116 6.74 4.84 3.86
C LYS A 116 6.03 4.67 5.20
N THR A 117 6.76 5.00 6.27
CA THR A 117 6.22 5.08 7.61
C THR A 117 5.18 6.18 7.52
N GLU A 118 3.94 5.88 7.92
CA GLU A 118 2.83 6.85 7.99
C GLU A 118 3.11 8.05 8.91
N ASN A 119 4.31 8.13 9.50
CA ASN A 119 4.82 9.32 10.14
C ASN A 119 5.26 10.30 9.05
N GLY A 120 4.41 11.27 8.69
CA GLY A 120 4.81 12.43 7.89
C GLY A 120 6.02 13.18 8.47
N SER A 121 6.36 12.91 9.74
CA SER A 121 7.51 13.34 10.53
C SER A 121 8.74 12.40 10.48
N ALA A 122 8.70 11.23 9.84
CA ALA A 122 9.84 10.29 9.86
C ALA A 122 11.08 10.85 9.16
N TRP A 123 10.89 11.60 8.06
CA TRP A 123 12.01 12.19 7.32
C TRP A 123 12.75 13.26 8.13
N ILE A 124 12.05 14.00 9.00
CA ILE A 124 12.67 15.09 9.77
C ILE A 124 13.57 14.56 10.90
N LEU A 125 13.34 13.33 11.37
CA LEU A 125 14.21 12.67 12.36
C LEU A 125 15.62 12.49 11.80
N GLY A 126 15.74 11.99 10.57
CA GLY A 126 17.03 11.85 9.89
C GLY A 126 17.69 13.20 9.59
N GLU A 127 16.91 14.23 9.27
CA GLU A 127 17.47 15.57 9.04
C GLU A 127 17.95 16.26 10.31
N ILE A 128 17.33 16.00 11.47
CA ILE A 128 17.81 16.47 12.78
C ILE A 128 19.18 15.85 13.09
N GLU A 129 19.38 14.56 12.84
CA GLU A 129 20.65 13.86 13.10
C GLU A 129 21.81 14.38 12.25
N LYS A 130 21.52 14.81 11.02
CA LYS A 130 22.53 15.37 10.10
C LYS A 130 23.00 16.77 10.49
N GLN A 131 22.26 17.51 11.33
CA GLN A 131 22.65 18.86 11.70
C GLN A 131 23.93 18.86 12.54
N SER A 132 24.92 19.63 12.10
CA SER A 132 26.23 19.76 12.74
C SER A 132 26.38 21.03 13.56
N THR A 133 25.45 21.98 13.45
CA THR A 133 25.48 23.25 14.20
C THR A 133 24.14 23.56 14.86
N LEU A 134 24.16 24.30 15.97
CA LEU A 134 22.95 24.72 16.68
C LEU A 134 22.10 25.70 15.86
N ASP A 135 22.71 26.51 15.00
CA ASP A 135 21.98 27.48 14.20
C ASP A 135 21.24 26.82 13.03
N ASP A 136 21.81 25.78 12.41
CA ASP A 136 21.12 25.04 11.36
C ASP A 136 20.00 24.16 11.93
N LEU A 137 20.20 23.62 13.14
CA LEU A 137 19.13 22.96 13.89
C LEU A 137 17.95 23.91 14.20
N LYS A 138 18.22 25.18 14.56
CA LYS A 138 17.15 26.19 14.76
C LYS A 138 16.45 26.58 13.46
N LYS A 139 17.17 26.71 12.34
CA LYS A 139 16.57 26.98 11.02
C LYS A 139 15.65 25.84 10.59
N LEU A 140 16.08 24.60 10.81
CA LEU A 140 15.30 23.40 10.50
C LEU A 140 14.00 23.34 11.32
N TRP A 141 14.05 23.75 12.59
CA TRP A 141 12.86 23.90 13.42
C TRP A 141 11.91 24.98 12.91
N ALA A 142 12.43 26.16 12.59
CA ALA A 142 11.62 27.29 12.11
C ALA A 142 10.91 26.97 10.78
N ALA A 143 11.57 26.23 9.87
CA ALA A 143 11.01 25.86 8.58
C ALA A 143 9.94 24.75 8.67
N ASN A 144 9.94 23.93 9.72
CA ASN A 144 9.14 22.71 9.79
C ASN A 144 8.31 22.59 11.07
N GLN A 145 7.87 23.70 11.66
CA GLN A 145 7.17 23.72 12.96
C GLN A 145 6.00 22.72 13.07
N ALA A 146 5.25 22.50 11.98
CA ALA A 146 4.14 21.55 11.95
C ALA A 146 4.57 20.09 12.25
N MET A 147 5.81 19.71 11.90
CA MET A 147 6.36 18.38 12.11
C MET A 147 6.85 18.15 13.55
N PHE A 148 7.07 19.23 14.32
CA PHE A 148 7.45 19.18 15.73
C PHE A 148 6.26 19.04 16.69
N ALA A 149 5.04 18.90 16.17
CA ALA A 149 3.89 18.48 16.96
C ALA A 149 4.03 17.02 17.44
N ASP A 150 4.86 16.24 16.76
CA ASP A 150 5.21 14.87 17.12
C ASP A 150 6.21 14.83 18.30
N ALA A 151 5.88 14.06 19.34
CA ALA A 151 6.70 13.91 20.52
C ALA A 151 8.08 13.29 20.23
N ALA A 152 8.17 12.39 19.25
CA ALA A 152 9.42 11.74 18.85
C ALA A 152 10.39 12.74 18.19
N VAL A 153 9.87 13.63 17.33
CA VAL A 153 10.66 14.68 16.67
C VAL A 153 11.19 15.69 17.68
N MET A 154 10.36 16.10 18.64
CA MET A 154 10.77 16.97 19.73
C MET A 154 11.82 16.33 20.65
N ALA A 155 11.74 15.02 20.89
CA ALA A 155 12.75 14.29 21.64
C ALA A 155 14.09 14.24 20.89
N ALA A 156 14.09 13.91 19.60
CA ALA A 156 15.28 13.87 18.74
C ALA A 156 15.96 15.25 18.65
N TYR A 157 15.17 16.32 18.48
CA TYR A 157 15.66 17.70 18.46
C TYR A 157 16.36 18.10 19.75
N LYS A 158 15.74 17.80 20.91
CA LYS A 158 16.33 18.08 22.22
C LYS A 158 17.60 17.26 22.45
N ALA A 159 17.61 15.99 22.03
CA ALA A 159 18.78 15.12 22.14
C ALA A 159 19.95 15.64 21.30
N ARG A 160 19.71 16.00 20.04
CA ARG A 160 20.72 16.57 19.15
C ARG A 160 21.23 17.93 19.64
N GLY A 161 20.33 18.80 20.08
CA GLY A 161 20.71 20.10 20.65
C GLY A 161 21.58 19.97 21.90
N ARG A 162 21.35 18.95 22.75
CA ARG A 162 22.24 18.62 23.88
C ARG A 162 23.60 18.11 23.41
N ALA A 163 23.63 17.19 22.44
CA ALA A 163 24.87 16.66 21.89
C ALA A 163 25.74 17.78 21.29
N LEU A 164 25.16 18.68 20.51
CA LEU A 164 25.87 19.82 19.89
C LEU A 164 26.27 20.91 20.88
N LYS A 165 25.62 20.99 22.05
CA LYS A 165 26.02 21.90 23.14
C LYS A 165 27.13 21.31 24.01
N SER A 166 27.30 19.99 23.95
CA SER A 166 28.29 19.23 24.73
C SER A 166 29.55 18.89 23.93
N ALA A 167 29.53 19.16 22.62
CA ALA A 167 30.64 19.07 21.68
C ALA A 167 31.31 20.45 21.51
#